data_AF-A5UYV3-F1
#
_entry.id   AF-A5UYV3-F1
#
_cell.length_a   1.000
_cell.length_b   1.000
_cell.length_c   1.000
_cell.angle_alpha   90.00
_cell.angle_beta   90.00
_cell.angle_gamma   90.00
#
_symmetry.space_group_name_H-M   'P 1'
#
loop_
_entity.id
_entity.type
_entity.pdbx_description
1 polymer ?
#
loop_
_entity_poly.entity_id
_entity_poly.type
_entity_poly.pdbx_seq_one_letter_code
_entity_poly.pdbx_strand_id
1 'polypeptide(L)' 'MLRDSRVAVVIWRDIAGWGIEDYERDAAFVANHNLTAGAAEIYVNGDSRIPGARSLDGLFKARMFSPVEG' A
#
# COMPACT_ATOMS: atom_id res chain seq x y z
N MET A 1 -4.69 -13.35 -25.41
CA MET A 1 -4.96 -12.21 -24.51
C MET A 1 -4.11 -12.40 -23.28
N LEU A 2 -2.94 -11.76 -23.19
CA LEU A 2 -2.14 -11.83 -21.96
C LEU A 2 -2.96 -11.15 -20.86
N ARG A 3 -3.22 -11.87 -19.76
CA ARG A 3 -3.61 -11.20 -18.51
C ARG A 3 -2.54 -10.16 -18.25
N ASP A 4 -2.92 -8.89 -18.13
CA ASP A 4 -2.02 -7.83 -17.66
C ASP A 4 -1.56 -8.26 -16.26
N SER A 5 -0.40 -8.91 -16.16
CA SER A 5 0.07 -9.58 -14.95
C SER A 5 0.69 -8.56 -14.00
N ARG A 6 -0.06 -7.47 -13.75
CA ARG A 6 0.30 -6.46 -12.76
C ARG A 6 0.12 -7.08 -11.40
N VAL A 7 1.25 -7.38 -10.77
CA VAL A 7 1.28 -7.80 -9.38
C VAL A 7 1.09 -6.56 -8.51
N ALA A 8 0.04 -6.56 -7.69
CA ALA A 8 -0.15 -5.58 -6.65
C ALA A 8 0.31 -6.17 -5.31
N VAL A 9 1.08 -5.38 -4.56
CA VAL A 9 1.47 -5.68 -3.18
C VAL A 9 0.68 -4.78 -2.25
N VAL A 10 0.03 -5.36 -1.25
CA VAL A 10 -0.68 -4.63 -0.20
C VAL A 10 0.05 -4.87 1.11
N ILE A 11 0.53 -3.79 1.74
CA ILE A 11 1.18 -3.82 3.05
C ILE A 11 0.23 -3.20 4.06
N TRP A 12 -0.28 -4.05 4.96
CA TRP A 12 -1.17 -3.65 6.04
C TRP A 12 -0.41 -3.65 7.36
N ARG A 13 -0.43 -2.53 8.07
CA ARG A 13 0.33 -2.30 9.31
C ARG A 13 -0.59 -1.70 10.37
N ASP A 14 -0.34 -2.02 11.63
CA ASP A 14 -0.87 -1.22 12.73
C ASP A 14 0.08 -0.04 12.97
N ILE A 15 -0.38 1.16 12.59
CA ILE A 15 0.42 2.40 12.59
C ILE A 15 -0.02 3.39 13.67
N ALA A 16 -0.86 2.95 14.60
CA ALA A 16 -1.33 3.81 15.68
C ALA A 16 -0.15 4.31 16.52
N GLY A 17 0.02 5.63 16.60
CA GLY A 17 1.09 6.27 17.36
C GLY A 17 2.47 6.26 16.70
N TRP A 18 2.58 5.84 15.43
CA TRP A 18 3.86 5.86 14.72
C TRP A 18 4.40 7.28 14.51
N GLY A 19 5.68 7.45 14.81
CA GLY A 19 6.48 8.62 14.46
C GLY A 19 7.21 8.45 13.12
N ILE A 20 8.02 9.43 12.76
CA ILE A 20 8.81 9.41 11.51
C ILE A 20 9.77 8.21 11.49
N GLU A 21 10.41 7.93 12.63
CA GLU A 21 11.38 6.86 12.78
C GLU A 21 10.75 5.47 12.59
N ASP A 22 9.47 5.30 12.92
CA ASP A 22 8.75 4.05 12.71
C ASP A 22 8.48 3.82 11.22
N TYR A 23 8.06 4.87 10.49
CA TYR A 23 7.89 4.78 9.03
C TYR A 23 9.21 4.55 8.30
N GLU A 24 10.32 5.11 8.78
CA GLU A 24 11.65 4.87 8.21
C GLU A 24 12.11 3.43 8.45
N ARG A 25 11.86 2.89 9.64
CA ARG A 25 12.16 1.49 9.98
C ARG A 25 11.31 0.52 9.15
N ASP A 26 10.03 0.83 8.96
CA ASP A 26 9.11 0.07 8.10
C ASP A 26 9.59 0.07 6.64
N ALA A 27 9.94 1.23 6.09
CA ALA A 27 10.48 1.34 4.74
C ALA A 27 11.79 0.55 4.57
N ALA A 28 12.69 0.61 5.56
CA ALA A 28 13.93 -0.17 5.57
C ALA A 28 13.66 -1.68 5.64
N PHE A 29 12.71 -2.12 6.47
CA PHE A 29 12.30 -3.52 6.55
C PHE A 29 11.79 -4.03 5.20
N VAL A 30 10.88 -3.28 4.57
CA VAL A 30 10.32 -3.61 3.25
C VAL A 30 11.41 -3.74 2.19
N ALA A 31 12.38 -2.83 2.17
CA ALA A 31 13.52 -2.87 1.26
C ALA A 31 14.44 -4.07 1.53
N ASN A 32 14.83 -4.29 2.79
CA ASN A 32 15.74 -5.38 3.18
C ASN A 32 15.20 -6.77 2.84
N HIS A 33 13.87 -6.92 2.79
CA HIS A 33 13.21 -8.18 2.47
C HIS A 33 12.68 -8.25 1.04
N ASN A 34 12.94 -7.25 0.19
CA ASN A 34 12.48 -7.19 -1.21
C ASN A 34 10.96 -7.38 -1.37
N LEU A 35 10.15 -6.90 -0.41
CA LEU A 35 8.70 -7.21 -0.37
C LEU A 35 7.90 -6.57 -1.52
N THR A 36 8.46 -5.54 -2.18
CA THR A 36 7.83 -4.83 -3.29
C THR A 36 8.53 -5.10 -4.64
N ALA A 37 9.48 -6.03 -4.68
CA ALA A 37 10.24 -6.32 -5.90
C ALA A 37 9.32 -6.85 -7.01
N GLY A 38 9.36 -6.20 -8.18
CA GLY A 38 8.52 -6.56 -9.33
C GLY A 38 7.04 -6.19 -9.20
N ALA A 39 6.64 -5.51 -8.11
CA ALA A 39 5.27 -5.03 -7.96
C ALA A 39 5.03 -3.85 -8.92
N ALA A 40 3.97 -3.95 -9.71
CA ALA A 40 3.49 -2.84 -10.53
C ALA A 40 2.78 -1.79 -9.66
N GLU A 41 2.17 -2.23 -8.56
CA GLU A 41 1.41 -1.40 -7.65
C GLU A 41 1.74 -1.74 -6.20
N ILE A 42 1.99 -0.72 -5.39
CA ILE A 42 2.25 -0.87 -3.96
C ILE A 42 1.18 -0.06 -3.23
N TYR A 43 0.47 -0.73 -2.33
CA TYR A 43 -0.62 -0.16 -1.57
C TYR A 43 -0.38 -0.29 -0.08
N VAL A 44 -0.76 0.73 0.67
CA VAL A 44 -0.63 0.81 2.12
C VAL A 44 -1.92 1.31 2.75
N ASN A 45 -2.17 0.96 4.01
CA ASN A 45 -3.37 1.35 4.76
C ASN A 45 -3.25 2.71 5.49
N GLY A 46 -2.33 3.58 5.08
CA GLY A 46 -2.08 4.88 5.72
C GLY A 46 -0.85 5.56 5.13
N ASP A 47 -0.21 6.42 5.92
CA ASP A 47 1.02 7.10 5.52
C ASP A 47 2.16 6.10 5.30
N SER A 48 3.17 6.51 4.53
CA SER A 48 4.30 5.64 4.20
C SER A 48 5.53 6.41 3.72
N ARG A 49 6.70 5.84 4.01
CA ARG A 49 7.99 6.19 3.41
C ARG A 49 8.49 5.14 2.40
N ILE A 50 7.72 4.07 2.17
CA ILE A 50 8.04 3.04 1.16
C ILE A 50 7.94 3.68 -0.23
N PRO A 51 9.01 3.64 -1.05
CA PRO A 51 9.00 4.21 -2.38
C PRO A 51 7.88 3.62 -3.27
N GLY A 52 7.11 4.49 -3.92
CA GLY A 52 6.03 4.10 -4.83
C GLY A 52 4.73 3.62 -4.15
N ALA A 53 4.68 3.58 -2.81
CA ALA A 53 3.47 3.21 -2.09
C ALA A 53 2.35 4.26 -2.22
N ARG A 54 1.12 3.80 -2.39
CA ARG A 54 -0.09 4.63 -2.44
C ARG A 54 -1.04 4.24 -1.32
N SER A 55 -1.58 5.23 -0.61
CA SER A 55 -2.60 4.96 0.40
C SER A 55 -3.88 4.42 -0.25
N LEU A 56 -4.43 3.36 0.35
CA LEU A 56 -5.70 2.79 -0.02
C LEU A 56 -6.89 3.64 0.44
N ASP A 57 -6.71 4.59 1.36
CA ASP A 57 -7.81 5.36 1.94
C ASP A 57 -8.69 6.02 0.89
N GLY A 58 -8.08 6.61 -0.15
CA GLY A 58 -8.82 7.24 -1.24
C GLY A 58 -9.65 6.22 -2.03
N LEU A 59 -9.08 5.05 -2.34
CA LEU A 59 -9.77 3.99 -3.06
C LEU A 59 -10.87 3.34 -2.22
N PHE A 60 -10.60 3.08 -0.94
CA PHE A 60 -11.57 2.51 0.00
C PHE A 60 -12.76 3.45 0.20
N LYS A 61 -12.52 4.74 0.43
CA LYS A 61 -13.60 5.74 0.55
C LYS A 61 -14.42 5.80 -0.73
N ALA A 62 -13.77 5.87 -1.89
CA ALA A 62 -14.48 5.89 -3.17
C ALA A 62 -15.38 4.65 -3.39
N ARG A 63 -14.94 3.46 -2.97
CA ARG A 63 -15.73 2.23 -3.06
C ARG A 63 -16.82 2.13 -2.01
N MET A 64 -16.54 2.50 -0.75
CA MET A 64 -17.53 2.48 0.33
C MET A 64 -18.69 3.45 0.09
N PHE A 65 -18.41 4.60 -0.51
CA PHE A 65 -19.42 5.62 -0.83
C PHE A 65 -19.94 5.52 -2.27
N SER A 66 -19.58 4.48 -3.02
CA SER A 66 -20.14 4.25 -4.34
C SER A 66 -21.62 3.89 -4.20
N PRO A 67 -22.53 4.48 -5.00
CA PRO A 67 -23.90 4.02 -5.07
C PRO A 67 -23.91 2.52 -5.41
N VAL A 68 -24.69 1.73 -4.69
CA VAL A 68 -24.96 0.34 -5.07
C VAL A 68 -25.91 0.40 -6.26
N GLU A 69 -25.45 -0.03 -7.43
CA GLU A 69 -26.37 -0.29 -8.55
C GLU A 69 -27.27 -1.45 -8.13
N GLY A 70 -28.57 -1.17 -8.01
CA GLY A 70 -29.62 -2.15 -7.70
C GLY A 70 -30.19 -2.80 -8.95
#